data_AF-A0A950L795-F1
#
_entry.id   AF-A0A950L795-F1
#
_cell.length_a   1.000
_cell.length_b   1.000
_cell.length_c   1.000
_cell.angle_alpha   90.00
_cell.angle_beta   90.00
_cell.angle_gamma   90.00
#
_symmetry.space_group_name_H-M   'P 1'
#
loop_
_entity.id
_entity.type
_entity.pdbx_description
1 polymer ?
#
loop_
_entity_poly.entity_id
_entity_poly.type
_entity_poly.pdbx_seq_one_letter_code
_entity_poly.pdbx_strand_id
1 'polypeptide(L)'
;MPIFVIGQTPRVDLETEIRAAAPELHFSVHGALDGLARTEIDRLPPRDDSDALFTILPSGEKVIISKIAVAKRLVGILPDGPALLACTGTFKGLPSHRGLIQPSAVLNALAAALLPAGRLGLFVPLAEQVATLTAARSRPQVEVHAVPLQPGSDDAARDAAAVVMADFAPDLVLLDCISYSRADKARIGKRVACPILLSIAVAVRVATSMMSEG
;
A
#
# COMPACT_ATOMS: atom_id res chain seq x y z
N MET A 1 6.08 11.38 13.84
CA MET A 1 5.13 11.60 12.74
C MET A 1 3.90 10.71 12.90
N PRO A 2 2.68 11.25 12.75
CA PRO A 2 1.45 10.46 12.76
C PRO A 2 1.27 9.66 11.47
N ILE A 3 0.85 8.40 11.62
CA ILE A 3 0.59 7.44 10.55
C ILE A 3 -0.87 7.01 10.62
N PHE A 4 -1.59 7.14 9.52
CA PHE A 4 -3.02 6.85 9.42
C PHE A 4 -3.26 5.58 8.62
N VAL A 5 -3.84 4.56 9.24
CA VAL A 5 -4.23 3.32 8.58
C VAL A 5 -5.70 3.36 8.19
N ILE A 6 -6.06 2.58 7.16
CA ILE A 6 -7.44 2.49 6.67
C ILE A 6 -8.36 1.72 7.63
N GLY A 7 -7.83 0.71 8.33
CA GLY A 7 -8.56 -0.12 9.28
C GLY A 7 -8.54 0.44 10.70
N GLN A 8 -8.39 -0.47 11.66
CA GLN A 8 -8.31 -0.16 13.10
C GLN A 8 -6.90 -0.39 13.62
N THR A 9 -6.55 0.32 14.69
CA THR A 9 -5.40 0.05 15.54
C THR A 9 -5.73 -1.01 16.60
N PRO A 10 -4.74 -1.77 17.12
CA PRO A 10 -3.32 -1.74 16.74
C PRO A 10 -3.03 -2.39 15.38
N ARG A 11 -1.95 -1.96 14.72
CA ARG A 11 -1.45 -2.55 13.46
C ARG A 11 -0.01 -3.02 13.63
N VAL A 12 0.16 -3.99 14.53
CA VAL A 12 1.46 -4.53 14.93
C VAL A 12 2.28 -5.02 13.73
N ASP A 13 1.62 -5.60 12.73
CA ASP A 13 2.21 -6.03 11.46
C ASP A 13 2.87 -4.84 10.73
N LEU A 14 2.14 -3.74 10.56
CA LEU A 14 2.61 -2.54 9.90
C LEU A 14 3.71 -1.84 10.71
N GLU A 15 3.52 -1.72 12.02
CA GLU A 15 4.49 -1.10 12.94
C GLU A 15 5.84 -1.82 12.90
N THR A 16 5.83 -3.15 12.81
CA THR A 16 7.03 -3.97 12.67
C THR A 16 7.77 -3.65 11.36
N GLU A 17 7.05 -3.45 10.26
CA GLU A 17 7.66 -3.07 8.98
C GLU A 17 8.20 -1.64 8.98
N ILE A 18 7.50 -0.71 9.63
CA ILE A 18 7.95 0.68 9.80
C ILE A 18 9.27 0.70 10.59
N ARG A 19 9.32 0.07 11.78
CA ARG A 19 10.53 0.05 12.62
C ARG A 19 11.72 -0.58 11.93
N ALA A 20 11.49 -1.57 11.08
CA ALA A 20 12.57 -2.16 10.32
C ALA A 20 13.08 -1.29 9.17
N ALA A 21 12.21 -0.47 8.57
CA ALA A 21 12.58 0.42 7.48
C ALA A 21 13.25 1.71 7.96
N ALA A 22 12.83 2.22 9.11
CA ALA A 22 13.36 3.42 9.78
C ALA A 22 13.32 3.25 11.30
N PRO A 23 14.34 2.62 11.91
CA PRO A 23 14.42 2.40 13.35
C PRO A 23 14.37 3.69 14.19
N GLU A 24 14.90 4.78 13.64
CA GLU A 24 14.95 6.11 14.24
C GLU A 24 13.64 6.89 14.15
N LEU A 25 12.69 6.43 13.33
CA LEU A 25 11.43 7.15 13.14
C LEU A 25 10.55 7.03 14.39
N HIS A 26 10.32 8.16 15.05
CA HIS A 26 9.30 8.27 16.09
C HIS A 26 7.92 8.44 15.44
N PHE A 27 6.98 7.55 15.72
CA PHE A 27 5.65 7.58 15.13
C PHE A 27 4.52 7.23 16.10
N SER A 28 3.30 7.62 15.73
CA SER A 28 2.04 7.15 16.33
C SER A 28 1.12 6.65 15.22
N VAL A 29 0.36 5.59 15.48
CA VAL A 29 -0.56 5.00 14.49
C VAL A 29 -2.00 5.26 14.89
N HIS A 30 -2.82 5.68 13.93
CA HIS A 30 -4.23 6.01 14.10
C HIS A 30 -5.04 5.31 13.00
N GLY A 31 -6.18 4.71 13.34
CA GLY A 31 -7.04 4.02 12.39
C GLY A 31 -8.24 4.84 11.98
N ALA A 32 -8.56 4.86 10.68
CA ALA A 32 -9.77 5.50 10.20
C ALA A 32 -11.05 4.84 10.76
N LEU A 33 -10.99 3.57 11.14
CA LEU A 33 -12.10 2.83 11.75
C LEU A 33 -11.99 2.72 13.28
N ASP A 34 -11.04 3.41 13.92
CA ASP A 34 -10.91 3.36 15.38
C ASP A 34 -12.22 3.80 16.04
N GLY A 35 -12.59 3.07 17.11
CA GLY A 35 -13.85 3.26 17.85
C GLY A 35 -15.09 2.65 17.22
N LEU A 36 -15.03 2.09 16.00
CA LEU A 36 -16.17 1.42 15.38
C LEU A 36 -16.30 -0.04 15.81
N ALA A 37 -17.52 -0.45 16.12
CA ALA A 37 -17.87 -1.85 16.29
C ALA A 37 -17.93 -2.57 14.92
N ARG A 38 -17.81 -3.90 14.93
CA ARG A 38 -17.84 -4.70 13.70
C ARG A 38 -19.11 -4.46 12.87
N THR A 39 -20.26 -4.35 13.52
CA THR A 39 -21.56 -4.09 12.87
C THR A 39 -21.65 -2.70 12.24
N GLU A 40 -20.86 -1.73 12.70
CA GLU A 40 -20.77 -0.40 12.09
C GLU A 40 -19.86 -0.43 10.86
N ILE A 41 -18.79 -1.24 10.89
CA ILE A 41 -17.91 -1.46 9.73
C ILE A 41 -18.69 -2.13 8.59
N ASP A 42 -19.59 -3.08 8.89
CA ASP A 42 -20.47 -3.71 7.89
C ASP A 42 -21.36 -2.72 7.13
N ARG A 43 -21.62 -1.54 7.73
CA ARG A 43 -22.42 -0.48 7.11
C ARG A 43 -21.61 0.45 6.22
N LEU A 44 -20.34 0.14 5.98
CA LEU A 44 -19.44 0.90 5.10
C LEU A 44 -19.03 0.11 3.85
N PRO A 45 -19.95 -0.58 3.14
CA PRO A 45 -19.59 -1.35 1.95
C PRO A 45 -19.11 -0.41 0.83
N PRO A 46 -18.18 -0.85 -0.03
CA PRO A 46 -17.81 -0.08 -1.21
C PRO A 46 -19.00 0.07 -2.15
N ARG A 47 -19.09 1.20 -2.84
CA ARG A 47 -20.15 1.45 -3.85
C ARG A 47 -19.92 0.68 -5.15
N ASP A 48 -18.65 0.51 -5.52
CA ASP A 48 -18.17 -0.15 -6.72
C ASP A 48 -16.69 -0.55 -6.52
N ASP A 49 -16.10 -1.25 -7.49
CA ASP A 49 -14.70 -1.71 -7.43
C ASP A 49 -13.68 -0.56 -7.28
N SER A 50 -14.01 0.63 -7.80
CA SER A 50 -13.16 1.82 -7.69
C SER A 50 -13.19 2.44 -6.29
N ASP A 51 -14.24 2.15 -5.52
CA ASP A 51 -14.42 2.54 -4.12
C ASP A 51 -13.94 1.47 -3.13
N ALA A 52 -13.53 0.29 -3.60
CA ALA A 52 -13.07 -0.79 -2.73
C ALA A 52 -11.68 -0.52 -2.13
N LEU A 53 -11.57 -0.67 -0.81
CA LEU A 53 -10.31 -0.76 -0.06
C LEU A 53 -10.24 -2.07 0.71
N PHE A 54 -9.11 -2.75 0.58
CA PHE A 54 -8.78 -3.91 1.41
C PHE A 54 -8.08 -3.48 2.70
N THR A 55 -8.47 -4.04 3.83
CA THR A 55 -7.73 -3.93 5.10
C THR A 55 -7.86 -5.19 5.94
N ILE A 56 -6.94 -5.36 6.89
CA ILE A 56 -6.97 -6.42 7.90
C ILE A 56 -7.26 -5.74 9.25
N LEU A 57 -8.26 -6.22 9.97
CA LEU A 57 -8.61 -5.76 11.32
C LEU A 57 -7.67 -6.38 12.37
N PRO A 58 -7.59 -5.82 13.61
CA PRO A 58 -6.81 -6.42 14.69
C PRO A 58 -7.20 -7.86 15.03
N SER A 59 -8.46 -8.24 14.74
CA SER A 59 -8.95 -9.63 14.85
C SER A 59 -8.34 -10.59 13.83
N GLY A 60 -7.61 -10.09 12.83
CA GLY A 60 -7.14 -10.84 11.66
C GLY A 60 -8.18 -10.92 10.53
N GLU A 61 -9.39 -10.40 10.74
CA GLU A 61 -10.43 -10.41 9.71
C GLU A 61 -10.05 -9.53 8.52
N LYS A 62 -10.22 -10.08 7.32
CA LYS A 62 -10.00 -9.41 6.04
C LYS A 62 -11.32 -8.76 5.60
N VAL A 63 -11.36 -7.44 5.52
CA VAL A 63 -12.58 -6.69 5.16
C VAL A 63 -12.34 -5.80 3.95
N ILE A 64 -13.41 -5.59 3.18
CA ILE A 64 -13.45 -4.64 2.06
C ILE A 64 -14.42 -3.52 2.41
N ILE A 65 -13.97 -2.28 2.35
CA ILE A 65 -14.73 -1.10 2.80
C ILE A 65 -14.68 0.03 1.77
N SER A 66 -15.61 0.97 1.89
CA SER A 66 -15.67 2.18 1.05
C SER A 66 -14.51 3.14 1.32
N LYS A 67 -13.77 3.43 0.26
CA LYS A 67 -12.74 4.48 0.19
C LYS A 67 -13.31 5.85 0.53
N ILE A 68 -14.52 6.16 0.07
CA ILE A 68 -15.19 7.43 0.36
C ILE A 68 -15.57 7.54 1.83
N ALA A 69 -16.09 6.47 2.44
CA ALA A 69 -16.40 6.47 3.87
C ALA A 69 -15.12 6.70 4.70
N VAL A 70 -14.04 6.00 4.36
CA VAL A 70 -12.74 6.17 5.01
C VAL A 70 -12.20 7.58 4.84
N ALA A 71 -12.25 8.14 3.63
CA ALA A 71 -11.78 9.50 3.35
C ALA A 71 -12.48 10.53 4.24
N LYS A 72 -13.81 10.42 4.40
CA LYS A 72 -14.59 11.31 5.26
C LYS A 72 -14.13 11.25 6.72
N ARG A 73 -13.82 10.06 7.22
CA ARG A 73 -13.31 9.88 8.60
C ARG A 73 -11.90 10.45 8.76
N LEU A 74 -11.02 10.20 7.78
CA LEU A 74 -9.65 10.70 7.79
C LEU A 74 -9.59 12.23 7.83
N VAL A 75 -10.45 12.94 7.10
CA VAL A 75 -10.51 14.42 7.15
C VAL A 75 -10.71 14.95 8.58
N GLY A 76 -11.44 14.22 9.44
CA GLY A 76 -11.71 14.65 10.82
C GLY A 76 -10.56 14.41 11.81
N ILE A 77 -9.55 13.63 11.43
CA ILE A 77 -8.46 13.21 12.33
C ILE A 77 -7.05 13.54 11.82
N LEU A 78 -6.93 13.97 10.56
CA LEU A 78 -5.66 14.41 10.00
C LEU A 78 -5.19 15.71 10.69
N PRO A 79 -3.92 15.81 11.09
CA PRO A 79 -3.36 17.01 11.72
C PRO A 79 -3.06 18.08 10.66
N ASP A 80 -2.68 19.30 11.02
CA ASP A 80 -2.26 20.32 10.03
C ASP A 80 -0.80 20.17 9.52
N GLY A 81 -0.07 19.16 10.00
CA GLY A 81 1.36 18.94 9.68
C GLY A 81 1.66 17.60 8.99
N PRO A 82 2.95 17.30 8.73
CA PRO A 82 3.35 16.09 8.00
C PRO A 82 2.78 14.82 8.61
N ALA A 83 2.21 13.98 7.75
CA ALA A 83 1.57 12.73 8.12
C ALA A 83 1.77 11.70 7.00
N LEU A 84 1.66 10.41 7.34
CA LEU A 84 1.68 9.34 6.35
C LEU A 84 0.33 8.64 6.32
N LEU A 85 -0.28 8.54 5.14
CA LEU A 85 -1.46 7.69 4.93
C LEU A 85 -1.00 6.31 4.52
N ALA A 86 -1.09 5.33 5.43
CA ALA A 86 -0.70 3.95 5.19
C ALA A 86 -1.75 3.25 4.30
N CYS A 87 -1.75 3.58 3.01
CA CYS A 87 -2.57 3.00 1.96
C CYS A 87 -1.96 3.28 0.58
N THR A 88 -2.09 2.34 -0.36
CA THR A 88 -1.76 2.56 -1.79
C THR A 88 -2.99 2.94 -2.62
N GLY A 89 -4.17 3.04 -2.00
CA GLY A 89 -5.37 3.60 -2.64
C GLY A 89 -5.17 5.08 -2.98
N THR A 90 -5.69 5.51 -4.13
CA THR A 90 -5.70 6.94 -4.51
C THR A 90 -6.95 7.61 -3.95
N PHE A 91 -6.78 8.60 -3.08
CA PHE A 91 -7.88 9.35 -2.46
C PHE A 91 -8.06 10.70 -3.14
N LYS A 92 -9.23 10.94 -3.76
CA LYS A 92 -9.51 12.20 -4.49
C LYS A 92 -9.84 13.41 -3.59
N GLY A 93 -10.00 13.23 -2.28
CA GLY A 93 -10.38 14.31 -1.32
C GLY A 93 -9.39 14.61 -0.19
N LEU A 94 -8.33 13.80 -0.05
CA LEU A 94 -7.17 14.05 0.81
C LEU A 94 -5.98 14.82 0.16
N PRO A 95 -5.89 15.06 -1.17
CA PRO A 95 -4.70 15.66 -1.79
C PRO A 95 -4.41 17.11 -1.39
N SER A 96 -5.36 17.84 -0.80
CA SER A 96 -5.16 19.24 -0.37
C SER A 96 -4.36 19.38 0.93
N HIS A 97 -4.04 18.26 1.58
CA HIS A 97 -3.25 18.23 2.80
C HIS A 97 -1.77 18.41 2.48
N ARG A 98 -1.19 19.55 2.89
CA ARG A 98 0.23 19.84 2.71
C ARG A 98 1.07 18.94 3.63
N GLY A 99 1.93 18.11 3.03
CA GLY A 99 2.82 17.21 3.77
C GLY A 99 2.23 15.83 4.05
N LEU A 100 1.06 15.50 3.49
CA LEU A 100 0.54 14.14 3.52
C LEU A 100 1.28 13.24 2.52
N ILE A 101 2.01 12.26 3.06
CA ILE A 101 2.69 11.23 2.27
C ILE A 101 1.67 10.18 1.87
N GLN A 102 1.44 10.06 0.57
CA GLN A 102 0.65 8.99 -0.02
C GLN A 102 1.59 7.96 -0.69
N PRO A 103 1.71 6.74 -0.13
CA PRO A 103 2.58 5.69 -0.63
C PRO A 103 2.43 5.42 -2.14
N SER A 104 1.21 5.45 -2.67
CA SER A 104 0.96 5.25 -4.10
C SER A 104 1.57 6.34 -4.98
N ALA A 105 1.43 7.61 -4.59
CA ALA A 105 2.04 8.73 -5.32
C ALA A 105 3.57 8.62 -5.32
N VAL A 106 4.15 8.31 -4.15
CA VAL A 106 5.60 8.11 -3.99
C VAL A 106 6.10 6.94 -4.84
N LEU A 107 5.45 5.78 -4.77
CA LEU A 107 5.82 4.60 -5.55
C LEU A 107 5.71 4.85 -7.05
N ASN A 108 4.65 5.51 -7.49
CA ASN A 108 4.46 5.81 -8.92
C ASN A 108 5.56 6.75 -9.43
N ALA A 109 5.91 7.78 -8.65
CA ALA A 109 7.00 8.69 -9.00
C ALA A 109 8.35 7.99 -9.04
N LEU A 110 8.66 7.13 -8.06
CA LEU A 110 9.89 6.35 -8.04
C LEU A 110 9.94 5.33 -9.19
N ALA A 111 8.85 4.61 -9.46
CA ALA A 111 8.78 3.70 -10.59
C ALA A 111 9.00 4.44 -11.92
N ALA A 112 8.45 5.66 -12.05
CA ALA A 112 8.68 6.50 -13.21
C ALA A 112 10.13 6.96 -13.37
N ALA A 113 10.81 7.27 -12.26
CA ALA A 113 12.21 7.69 -12.27
C ALA A 113 13.18 6.52 -12.53
N LEU A 114 12.89 5.35 -11.95
CA LEU A 114 13.78 4.18 -11.98
C LEU A 114 13.59 3.31 -13.23
N LEU A 115 12.41 3.35 -13.86
CA LEU A 115 12.08 2.56 -15.05
C LEU A 115 11.57 3.47 -16.18
N PRO A 116 12.47 4.15 -16.91
CA PRO A 116 12.08 5.00 -18.04
C PRO A 116 11.55 4.18 -19.23
N ALA A 117 12.03 2.94 -19.38
CA ALA A 117 11.56 1.96 -20.35
C ALA A 117 11.74 0.54 -19.79
N GLY A 118 10.96 -0.43 -20.27
CA GLY A 118 11.05 -1.83 -19.87
C GLY A 118 9.76 -2.36 -19.29
N ARG A 119 9.86 -3.26 -18.31
CA ARG A 119 8.75 -4.12 -17.89
C ARG A 119 8.50 -3.98 -16.39
N LEU A 120 7.34 -3.44 -16.04
CA LEU A 120 6.92 -3.17 -14.67
C LEU A 120 5.97 -4.25 -14.17
N GLY A 121 6.41 -4.99 -13.16
CA GLY A 121 5.56 -5.94 -12.44
C GLY A 121 4.85 -5.28 -11.26
N LEU A 122 3.57 -5.59 -11.05
CA LEU A 122 2.79 -5.12 -9.92
C LEU A 122 2.19 -6.32 -9.18
N PHE A 123 2.30 -6.35 -7.85
CA PHE A 123 1.43 -7.19 -7.02
C PHE A 123 0.35 -6.31 -6.41
N VAL A 124 -0.91 -6.70 -6.58
CA VAL A 124 -2.08 -5.94 -6.14
C VAL A 124 -2.98 -6.82 -5.27
N PRO A 125 -3.67 -6.26 -4.26
CA PRO A 125 -4.37 -7.08 -3.28
C PRO A 125 -5.67 -7.70 -3.80
N LEU A 126 -6.33 -7.06 -4.77
CA LEU A 126 -7.64 -7.45 -5.29
C LEU A 126 -7.58 -7.67 -6.81
N ALA A 127 -8.24 -8.72 -7.31
CA ALA A 127 -8.21 -9.07 -8.73
C ALA A 127 -8.91 -8.01 -9.60
N GLU A 128 -9.96 -7.40 -9.08
CA GLU A 128 -10.75 -6.35 -9.72
C GLU A 128 -9.90 -5.08 -9.98
N GLN A 129 -8.81 -4.90 -9.23
CA GLN A 129 -7.90 -3.76 -9.38
C GLN A 129 -6.88 -3.94 -10.51
N VAL A 130 -6.68 -5.17 -11.02
CA VAL A 130 -5.64 -5.48 -12.02
C VAL A 130 -5.77 -4.60 -13.25
N ALA A 131 -6.95 -4.55 -13.90
CA ALA A 131 -7.13 -3.78 -15.13
C ALA A 131 -6.89 -2.28 -14.91
N THR A 132 -7.48 -1.72 -13.85
CA THR A 132 -7.38 -0.29 -13.53
C THR A 132 -5.94 0.11 -13.20
N LEU A 133 -5.26 -0.66 -12.36
CA LEU A 133 -3.90 -0.34 -11.91
C LEU A 133 -2.84 -0.58 -12.99
N THR A 134 -3.03 -1.57 -13.86
CA THR A 134 -2.22 -1.76 -15.06
C THR A 134 -2.36 -0.56 -16.00
N ALA A 135 -3.60 -0.16 -16.32
CA ALA A 135 -3.85 0.98 -17.21
C ALA A 135 -3.26 2.29 -16.64
N ALA A 136 -3.42 2.54 -15.34
CA ALA A 136 -2.92 3.75 -14.68
C ALA A 136 -1.39 3.89 -14.69
N ARG A 137 -0.64 2.79 -14.91
CA ARG A 137 0.83 2.78 -14.90
C ARG A 137 1.46 2.50 -16.26
N SER A 138 0.65 2.09 -17.23
CA SER A 138 1.07 1.83 -18.60
C SER A 138 1.54 3.11 -19.28
N ARG A 139 2.68 3.05 -19.96
CA ARG A 139 3.28 4.16 -20.71
C ARG A 139 3.88 3.62 -22.01
N PRO A 140 4.08 4.44 -23.05
CA PRO A 140 4.51 3.93 -24.36
C PRO A 140 5.77 3.04 -24.33
N GLN A 141 6.71 3.33 -23.43
CA GLN A 141 7.96 2.58 -23.26
C GLN A 141 7.93 1.55 -22.11
N VAL A 142 6.82 1.43 -21.39
CA VAL A 142 6.70 0.58 -20.20
C VAL A 142 5.53 -0.38 -20.35
N GLU A 143 5.84 -1.67 -20.50
CA GLU A 143 4.87 -2.75 -20.41
C GLU A 143 4.58 -3.06 -18.94
N VAL A 144 3.30 -3.21 -18.59
CA VAL A 144 2.88 -3.43 -17.20
C VAL A 144 2.14 -4.75 -17.08
N HIS A 145 2.51 -5.55 -16.08
CA HIS A 145 1.78 -6.76 -15.71
C HIS A 145 1.45 -6.75 -14.21
N ALA A 146 0.16 -6.76 -13.90
CA ALA A 146 -0.31 -6.84 -12.52
C ALA A 146 -0.80 -8.26 -12.19
N VAL A 147 -0.29 -8.81 -11.09
CA VAL A 147 -0.63 -10.13 -10.56
C VAL A 147 -1.40 -9.95 -9.25
N PRO A 148 -2.61 -10.51 -9.12
CA PRO A 148 -3.35 -10.46 -7.87
C PRO A 148 -2.66 -11.34 -6.82
N LEU A 149 -2.41 -10.76 -5.64
CA LEU A 149 -1.89 -11.46 -4.47
C LEU A 149 -2.42 -10.79 -3.21
N GLN A 150 -3.37 -11.40 -2.54
CA GLN A 150 -3.91 -10.81 -1.31
C GLN A 150 -2.86 -10.81 -0.18
N PRO A 151 -2.68 -9.71 0.57
CA PRO A 151 -1.81 -9.69 1.74
C PRO A 151 -2.23 -10.73 2.79
N GLY A 152 -1.23 -11.36 3.42
CA GLY A 152 -1.46 -12.46 4.36
C GLY A 152 -1.99 -13.74 3.70
N SER A 153 -1.79 -13.92 2.39
CA SER A 153 -1.92 -15.22 1.73
C SER A 153 -0.85 -16.20 2.23
N ASP A 154 -1.11 -17.49 2.02
CA ASP A 154 -0.15 -18.52 2.37
C ASP A 154 1.06 -18.57 1.41
N ASP A 155 1.99 -19.45 1.76
CA ASP A 155 3.20 -19.68 1.02
C ASP A 155 2.94 -20.27 -0.38
N ALA A 156 1.96 -21.14 -0.55
CA ALA A 156 1.65 -21.69 -1.88
C ALA A 156 1.17 -20.59 -2.84
N ALA A 157 0.26 -19.73 -2.39
CA ALA A 157 -0.27 -18.63 -3.19
C ALA A 157 0.81 -17.59 -3.55
N ARG A 158 1.68 -17.25 -2.60
CA ARG A 158 2.83 -16.37 -2.86
C ARG A 158 3.79 -16.96 -3.91
N ASP A 159 4.04 -18.27 -3.86
CA ASP A 159 4.93 -18.92 -4.84
C ASP A 159 4.30 -18.94 -6.23
N ALA A 160 3.01 -19.27 -6.33
CA ALA A 160 2.28 -19.26 -7.59
C ALA A 160 2.30 -17.86 -8.23
N ALA A 161 2.00 -16.81 -7.45
CA ALA A 161 2.03 -15.44 -7.93
C ALA A 161 3.46 -15.00 -8.35
N ALA A 162 4.49 -15.46 -7.64
CA ALA A 162 5.89 -15.21 -7.99
C ALA A 162 6.31 -15.92 -9.29
N VAL A 163 5.79 -17.12 -9.58
CA VAL A 163 6.04 -17.82 -10.86
C VAL A 163 5.45 -17.02 -12.01
N VAL A 164 4.18 -16.61 -11.92
CA VAL A 164 3.53 -15.78 -12.95
C VAL A 164 4.33 -14.49 -13.20
N MET A 165 4.79 -13.84 -12.13
CA MET A 165 5.62 -12.64 -12.27
C MET A 165 7.00 -12.93 -12.88
N ALA A 166 7.61 -14.08 -12.57
CA ALA A 166 8.89 -14.47 -13.14
C ALA A 166 8.77 -14.81 -14.64
N ASP A 167 7.67 -15.43 -15.05
CA ASP A 167 7.35 -15.73 -16.46
C ASP A 167 7.13 -14.45 -17.25
N PHE A 168 6.55 -13.42 -16.61
CA PHE A 168 6.61 -12.08 -17.16
C PHE A 168 8.09 -11.75 -17.36
N ALA A 169 8.96 -11.74 -16.33
CA ALA A 169 10.37 -11.30 -16.34
C ALA A 169 10.57 -9.76 -16.28
N PRO A 170 10.05 -9.09 -15.24
CA PRO A 170 10.09 -7.64 -15.09
C PRO A 170 11.50 -7.10 -14.81
N ASP A 171 11.69 -5.82 -15.11
CA ASP A 171 12.89 -5.03 -14.77
C ASP A 171 12.73 -4.32 -13.41
N LEU A 172 11.49 -4.12 -12.97
CA LEU A 172 11.14 -3.54 -11.67
C LEU A 172 9.82 -4.13 -11.17
N VAL A 173 9.72 -4.45 -9.88
CA VAL A 173 8.46 -4.86 -9.25
C VAL A 173 8.03 -3.91 -8.16
N LEU A 174 6.73 -3.60 -8.12
CA LEU A 174 6.08 -2.92 -6.99
C LEU A 174 5.20 -3.90 -6.23
N LEU A 175 5.42 -4.01 -4.93
CA LEU A 175 4.45 -4.61 -4.01
C LEU A 175 3.43 -3.53 -3.63
N ASP A 176 2.40 -3.35 -4.45
CA ASP A 176 1.48 -2.19 -4.45
C ASP A 176 0.32 -2.32 -3.44
N CYS A 177 0.66 -2.74 -2.23
CA CYS A 177 -0.22 -2.68 -1.07
C CYS A 177 0.62 -2.35 0.15
N ILE A 178 0.07 -1.52 1.03
CA ILE A 178 0.75 -1.17 2.28
C ILE A 178 0.90 -2.36 3.23
N SER A 179 0.03 -3.37 3.10
CA SER A 179 -0.02 -4.55 3.95
C SER A 179 0.89 -5.68 3.47
N TYR A 180 1.66 -5.50 2.38
CA TYR A 180 2.75 -6.43 2.07
C TYR A 180 3.91 -6.22 3.05
N SER A 181 4.65 -7.29 3.28
CA SER A 181 5.72 -7.38 4.27
C SER A 181 7.09 -7.61 3.62
N ARG A 182 8.15 -7.50 4.43
CA ARG A 182 9.49 -7.95 4.02
C ARG A 182 9.53 -9.45 3.75
N ALA A 183 8.71 -10.25 4.43
CA ALA A 183 8.61 -11.68 4.16
C ALA A 183 8.04 -11.95 2.76
N ASP A 184 7.00 -11.22 2.35
CA ASP A 184 6.45 -11.30 0.99
C ASP A 184 7.53 -10.91 -0.04
N LYS A 185 8.22 -9.78 0.18
CA LYS A 185 9.32 -9.32 -0.68
C LYS A 185 10.44 -10.35 -0.80
N ALA A 186 10.91 -10.89 0.32
CA ALA A 186 12.00 -11.87 0.34
C ALA A 186 11.60 -13.16 -0.38
N ARG A 187 10.34 -13.58 -0.24
CA ARG A 187 9.84 -14.80 -0.85
C ARG A 187 9.65 -14.67 -2.35
N ILE A 188 9.06 -13.57 -2.80
CA ILE A 188 8.93 -13.24 -4.23
C ILE A 188 10.31 -13.08 -4.88
N GLY A 189 11.25 -12.42 -4.17
CA GLY A 189 12.63 -12.23 -4.62
C GLY A 189 13.44 -13.52 -4.80
N LYS A 190 12.95 -14.68 -4.36
CA LYS A 190 13.57 -15.98 -4.68
C LYS A 190 13.39 -16.40 -6.14
N ARG A 191 12.40 -15.84 -6.84
CA ARG A 191 12.07 -16.18 -8.24
C ARG A 191 12.16 -14.99 -9.19
N VAL A 192 11.94 -13.78 -8.70
CA VAL A 192 12.00 -12.57 -9.54
C VAL A 192 13.38 -11.93 -9.44
N ALA A 193 14.12 -11.91 -10.55
CA ALA A 193 15.51 -11.45 -10.63
C ALA A 193 15.65 -9.94 -10.92
N CYS A 194 14.86 -9.09 -10.26
CA CYS A 194 14.92 -7.64 -10.43
C CYS A 194 14.73 -6.90 -9.08
N PRO A 195 14.99 -5.58 -9.02
CA PRO A 195 14.64 -4.78 -7.85
C PRO A 195 13.14 -4.85 -7.52
N ILE A 196 12.83 -4.99 -6.23
CA ILE A 196 11.46 -5.02 -5.71
C ILE A 196 11.27 -3.88 -4.72
N LEU A 197 10.31 -2.97 -4.98
CA LEU A 197 9.93 -1.91 -4.06
C LEU A 197 8.81 -2.38 -3.14
N LEU A 198 9.04 -2.26 -1.83
CA LEU A 198 8.04 -2.53 -0.80
C LEU A 198 7.39 -1.21 -0.38
N SER A 199 6.06 -1.12 -0.55
CA SER A 199 5.30 0.12 -0.34
C SER A 199 5.59 0.82 0.98
N ILE A 200 5.46 0.10 2.09
CA ILE A 200 5.63 0.69 3.43
C ILE A 200 7.07 1.15 3.65
N ALA A 201 8.06 0.36 3.24
CA ALA A 201 9.47 0.71 3.42
C ALA A 201 9.86 1.97 2.63
N VAL A 202 9.36 2.10 1.40
CA VAL A 202 9.57 3.29 0.57
C VAL A 202 8.92 4.52 1.20
N ALA A 203 7.64 4.42 1.57
CA ALA A 203 6.90 5.55 2.12
C ALA A 203 7.50 6.06 3.44
N VAL A 204 7.93 5.14 4.30
CA VAL A 204 8.57 5.45 5.59
C VAL A 204 9.94 6.09 5.40
N ARG A 205 10.75 5.64 4.44
CA ARG A 205 12.06 6.29 4.16
C ARG A 205 11.90 7.72 3.65
N VAL A 206 10.90 7.96 2.81
CA VAL A 206 10.54 9.33 2.40
C VAL A 206 10.08 10.14 3.59
N ALA A 207 9.27 9.56 4.48
CA ALA A 207 8.86 10.24 5.70
C ALA A 207 10.04 10.63 6.59
N THR A 208 10.99 9.72 6.82
CA THR A 208 12.22 10.02 7.56
C THR A 208 12.98 11.17 6.92
N SER A 209 13.13 11.19 5.59
CA SER A 209 13.84 12.28 4.88
C SER A 209 13.16 13.65 4.97
N MET A 210 11.89 13.72 5.35
CA MET A 210 11.16 14.97 5.58
C MET A 210 11.28 15.47 7.02
N MET A 211 11.80 14.65 7.93
CA MET A 211 11.97 15.02 9.32
C MET A 211 13.32 15.72 9.54
N SER A 212 13.35 16.63 10.51
CA SER A 212 14.57 17.33 10.87
C SER A 212 15.64 16.35 11.34
N GLU A 213 16.84 16.47 10.76
CA GLU A 213 18.06 15.83 11.23
C GLU A 213 18.56 16.61 12.45
N GLY A 214 17.97 16.31 13.61
CA GLY A 214 18.38 16.89 14.91
C GLY A 214 19.76 16.41 15.34
#